data_AF-A0A2D6AE68-F1
#
_entry.id   AF-A0A2D6AE68-F1
#
_cell.length_a   1.000
_cell.length_b   1.000
_cell.length_c   1.000
_cell.angle_alpha   90.00
_cell.angle_beta   90.00
_cell.angle_gamma   90.00
#
_symmetry.space_group_name_H-M   'P 1'
#
loop_
_entity.id
_entity.type
_entity.pdbx_description
1 polymer ?
#
loop_
_entity_poly.entity_id
_entity_poly.type
_entity_poly.pdbx_seq_one_letter_code
_entity_poly.pdbx_strand_id
1 'polypeptide(L)'
;MALESGTYINSLNASNPASTDGLGQADDHIRLLKSTIKATFPNIDAPVTATEDNLNLIGSYTGNANDLNLLSGQAAAGLSSTELGYLTNVTSDIQAQINAITVAASGNLSTSDFSAANSGTGYGSLAYDNVGNFTFTRVTNSDIRGAFSAGANIAIDANGVISGSTASFSAGSGISISGTTISNSAPDQTVTLTGSGATSVSGTYPNFTISSTDTDTNTTYTGGSGISVSGTSISIDTSSVGAVGTYAWLGNPSQSTIVAGNTYSGSSFKYAGFLSVNSFNDDTAASINGSYPYGTWRAMGTANNTTIRAASGLFLRIS
;
A
#
# COMPACT_ATOMS: atom_id res chain seq x y z
N MET A 1 13.89 -121.26 68.40
CA MET A 1 13.94 -119.80 68.16
C MET A 1 12.52 -119.30 67.98
N ALA A 2 12.15 -118.15 68.54
CA ALA A 2 10.86 -117.54 68.24
C ALA A 2 10.81 -117.16 66.74
N LEU A 3 9.72 -117.48 66.06
CA LEU A 3 9.50 -117.06 64.68
C LEU A 3 9.45 -115.53 64.65
N GLU A 4 10.33 -114.90 63.86
CA GLU A 4 10.25 -113.47 63.61
C GLU A 4 9.00 -113.21 62.77
N SER A 5 8.07 -112.42 63.30
CA SER A 5 6.89 -111.95 62.58
C SER A 5 7.05 -110.46 62.33
N GLY A 6 7.08 -110.08 61.06
CA GLY A 6 7.20 -108.69 60.62
C GLY A 6 6.39 -108.48 59.35
N THR A 7 5.74 -107.33 59.25
CA THR A 7 4.87 -106.97 58.11
C THR A 7 5.59 -106.09 57.09
N TYR A 8 6.51 -105.23 57.53
CA TYR A 8 7.23 -104.26 56.70
C TYR A 8 8.72 -104.18 57.05
N ILE A 9 9.51 -103.50 56.22
CA ILE A 9 10.98 -103.43 56.35
C ILE A 9 11.44 -102.94 57.73
N ASN A 10 10.74 -101.97 58.33
CA ASN A 10 11.05 -101.46 59.67
C ASN A 10 10.96 -102.52 60.77
N SER A 11 10.08 -103.52 60.60
CA SER A 11 9.87 -104.62 61.56
C SER A 11 10.95 -105.69 61.55
N LEU A 12 11.85 -105.68 60.55
CA LEU A 12 12.99 -106.59 60.50
C LEU A 12 13.92 -106.34 61.70
N ASN A 13 14.26 -107.38 62.43
CA ASN A 13 15.27 -107.34 63.49
C ASN A 13 16.62 -107.81 62.93
N ALA A 14 17.53 -106.86 62.74
CA ALA A 14 18.87 -107.14 62.23
C ALA A 14 19.69 -108.06 63.17
N SER A 15 19.33 -108.18 64.45
CA SER A 15 20.02 -109.08 65.39
C SER A 15 19.61 -110.55 65.23
N ASN A 16 18.55 -110.85 64.48
CA ASN A 16 18.01 -112.19 64.30
C ASN A 16 18.34 -112.75 62.90
N PRO A 17 18.63 -114.06 62.76
CA PRO A 17 18.63 -115.10 63.81
C PRO A 17 19.83 -115.03 64.78
N ALA A 18 19.64 -115.55 65.98
CA ALA A 18 20.71 -115.69 66.96
C ALA A 18 21.55 -116.92 66.62
N SER A 19 22.88 -116.76 66.52
CA SER A 19 23.86 -117.80 66.20
C SER A 19 23.96 -118.86 67.31
N THR A 20 22.91 -119.67 67.42
CA THR A 20 22.69 -120.65 68.51
C THR A 20 22.74 -122.09 68.01
N ASP A 21 22.80 -122.30 66.71
CA ASP A 21 23.02 -123.59 66.06
C ASP A 21 24.35 -123.60 65.27
N GLY A 22 24.63 -124.72 64.58
CA GLY A 22 25.85 -124.90 63.79
C GLY A 22 25.90 -124.15 62.45
N LEU A 23 24.92 -123.31 62.13
CA LEU A 23 24.80 -122.62 60.84
C LEU A 23 25.11 -121.11 60.91
N GLY A 24 25.94 -120.68 61.87
CA GLY A 24 26.22 -119.26 62.13
C GLY A 24 26.65 -118.40 60.92
N GLN A 25 27.29 -118.99 59.90
CA GLN A 25 27.63 -118.27 58.65
C GLN A 25 26.39 -117.85 57.86
N ALA A 26 25.36 -118.70 57.82
CA ALA A 26 24.09 -118.37 57.18
C ALA A 26 23.34 -117.29 57.99
N ASP A 27 23.41 -117.38 59.32
CA ASP A 27 22.84 -116.38 60.23
C ASP A 27 23.46 -115.00 60.03
N ASP A 28 24.78 -114.95 59.88
CA ASP A 28 25.53 -113.71 59.61
C ASP A 28 25.14 -113.09 58.28
N HIS A 29 24.97 -113.88 57.22
CA HIS A 29 24.47 -113.41 55.93
C HIS A 29 23.06 -112.82 56.04
N ILE A 30 22.15 -113.47 56.77
CA ILE A 30 20.78 -112.98 56.94
C ILE A 30 20.77 -111.67 57.73
N ARG A 31 21.58 -111.55 58.79
CA ARG A 31 21.74 -110.32 59.57
C ARG A 31 22.35 -109.19 58.73
N LEU A 32 23.32 -109.49 57.86
CA LEU A 32 23.89 -108.52 56.92
C LEU A 32 22.84 -108.01 55.93
N LEU A 33 22.00 -108.89 55.36
CA LEU A 33 20.94 -108.49 54.44
C LEU A 33 19.91 -107.59 55.14
N LYS A 34 19.44 -107.98 56.34
CA LYS A 34 18.51 -107.15 57.12
C LYS A 34 19.10 -105.80 57.48
N SER A 35 20.37 -105.78 57.92
CA SER A 35 21.07 -104.53 58.24
C SER A 35 21.20 -103.63 57.01
N THR A 36 21.60 -104.19 55.87
CA THR A 36 21.75 -103.45 54.60
C THR A 36 20.42 -102.88 54.14
N ILE A 37 19.34 -103.68 54.13
CA ILE A 37 18.01 -103.22 53.70
C ILE A 37 17.49 -102.10 54.60
N LYS A 38 17.65 -102.22 55.94
CA LYS A 38 17.23 -101.15 56.88
C LYS A 38 18.05 -99.87 56.72
N ALA A 39 19.34 -100.00 56.38
CA ALA A 39 20.21 -98.84 56.14
C ALA A 39 19.87 -98.14 54.82
N THR A 40 19.47 -98.89 53.77
CA THR A 40 19.07 -98.32 52.47
C THR A 40 17.72 -97.61 52.54
N PHE A 41 16.80 -98.10 53.37
CA PHE A 41 15.45 -97.53 53.52
C PHE A 41 15.17 -97.08 54.97
N PRO A 42 15.93 -96.11 55.50
CA PRO A 42 15.88 -95.76 56.93
C PRO A 42 14.56 -95.11 57.35
N ASN A 43 13.83 -94.51 56.39
CA ASN A 43 12.62 -93.72 56.64
C ASN A 43 11.34 -94.40 56.08
N ILE A 44 11.40 -95.68 55.71
CA ILE A 44 10.22 -96.44 55.26
C ILE A 44 9.65 -97.20 56.45
N ASP A 45 8.71 -96.58 57.16
CA ASP A 45 8.08 -97.11 58.38
C ASP A 45 6.65 -97.66 58.18
N ALA A 46 6.16 -97.61 56.94
CA ALA A 46 4.82 -97.99 56.51
C ALA A 46 4.86 -98.74 55.16
N PRO A 47 3.78 -99.38 54.70
CA PRO A 47 3.73 -100.00 53.37
C PRO A 47 4.06 -98.98 52.26
N VAL A 48 4.92 -99.37 51.33
CA VAL A 48 5.13 -98.62 50.08
C VAL A 48 3.95 -98.90 49.16
N THR A 49 2.97 -98.00 49.13
CA THR A 49 1.74 -98.15 48.32
C THR A 49 1.87 -97.54 46.91
N ALA A 50 2.99 -96.89 46.59
CA ALA A 50 3.25 -96.37 45.26
C ALA A 50 3.38 -97.52 44.25
N THR A 51 2.77 -97.36 43.07
CA THR A 51 2.94 -98.32 41.97
C THR A 51 4.29 -98.11 41.27
N GLU A 52 4.71 -99.09 40.46
CA GLU A 52 5.90 -98.93 39.61
C GLU A 52 5.79 -97.73 38.67
N ASP A 53 4.60 -97.47 38.12
CA ASP A 53 4.35 -96.29 37.29
C ASP A 53 4.59 -94.98 38.06
N ASN A 54 4.17 -94.91 39.32
CA ASN A 54 4.40 -93.73 40.16
C ASN A 54 5.89 -93.54 40.47
N LEU A 55 6.62 -94.62 40.75
CA LEU A 55 8.06 -94.56 41.03
C LEU A 55 8.88 -94.21 39.77
N ASN A 56 8.51 -94.76 38.61
CA ASN A 56 9.16 -94.48 37.33
C ASN A 56 8.98 -93.02 36.90
N LEU A 57 7.81 -92.43 37.18
CA LEU A 57 7.55 -91.02 36.92
C LEU A 57 8.45 -90.12 37.76
N ILE A 58 8.61 -90.41 39.05
CA ILE A 58 9.52 -89.67 39.94
C ILE A 58 10.97 -89.82 39.47
N GLY A 59 11.39 -91.02 39.03
CA GLY A 59 12.73 -91.27 38.52
C GLY A 59 13.07 -90.52 37.23
N SER A 60 12.06 -90.11 36.46
CA SER A 60 12.21 -89.36 35.20
C SER A 60 12.02 -87.86 35.36
N TYR A 61 11.76 -87.38 36.59
CA TYR A 61 11.57 -85.97 36.88
C TYR A 61 12.91 -85.22 36.84
N THR A 62 13.01 -84.23 35.96
CA THR A 62 14.23 -83.41 35.76
C THR A 62 14.19 -82.05 36.47
N GLY A 63 13.09 -81.75 37.18
CA GLY A 63 12.92 -80.51 37.94
C GLY A 63 13.53 -80.55 39.35
N ASN A 64 13.30 -79.51 40.14
CA ASN A 64 13.80 -79.42 41.51
C ASN A 64 13.00 -80.36 42.43
N ALA A 65 13.66 -81.31 43.11
CA ALA A 65 13.00 -82.28 43.98
C ALA A 65 12.16 -81.63 45.11
N ASN A 66 12.49 -80.41 45.52
CA ASN A 66 11.70 -79.65 46.50
C ASN A 66 10.32 -79.22 45.96
N ASP A 67 10.17 -79.11 44.64
CA ASP A 67 8.90 -78.72 44.00
C ASP A 67 7.87 -79.86 44.08
N LEU A 68 8.31 -81.12 44.18
CA LEU A 68 7.42 -82.27 44.39
C LEU A 68 6.64 -82.16 45.71
N ASN A 69 7.26 -81.58 46.74
CA ASN A 69 6.64 -81.31 48.03
C ASN A 69 5.80 -80.01 48.03
N LEU A 70 6.07 -79.09 47.09
CA LEU A 70 5.31 -77.85 46.92
C LEU A 70 3.99 -78.10 46.16
N LEU A 71 4.01 -78.99 45.16
CA LEU A 71 2.84 -79.32 44.34
C LEU A 71 1.70 -79.94 45.17
N SER A 72 2.03 -80.74 46.19
CA SER A 72 1.06 -81.30 47.14
C SER A 72 0.43 -80.21 48.03
N GLY A 73 1.19 -79.16 48.39
CA GLY A 73 0.70 -77.99 49.12
C GLY A 73 -0.13 -77.03 48.27
N GLN A 74 0.16 -76.90 46.97
CA GLN A 74 -0.58 -76.05 46.04
C GLN A 74 -1.98 -76.59 45.73
N ALA A 75 -2.12 -77.92 45.62
CA ALA A 75 -3.44 -78.57 45.53
C ALA A 75 -4.28 -78.32 46.79
N ALA A 76 -3.65 -78.30 47.98
CA ALA A 76 -4.31 -77.98 49.25
C ALA A 76 -4.74 -76.50 49.36
N ALA A 77 -4.11 -75.60 48.59
CA ALA A 77 -4.48 -74.19 48.49
C ALA A 77 -5.60 -73.92 47.47
N GLY A 78 -6.17 -74.96 46.85
CA GLY A 78 -7.31 -74.84 45.94
C GLY A 78 -6.96 -74.50 44.48
N LEU A 79 -5.67 -74.48 44.13
CA LEU A 79 -5.22 -74.24 42.77
C LEU A 79 -5.47 -75.49 41.90
N SER A 80 -6.25 -75.33 40.85
CA SER A 80 -6.50 -76.37 39.86
C SER A 80 -5.32 -76.54 38.89
N SER A 81 -5.25 -77.71 38.24
CA SER A 81 -4.28 -77.97 37.16
C SER A 81 -4.43 -77.01 35.98
N THR A 82 -5.65 -76.50 35.74
CA THR A 82 -5.93 -75.47 34.73
C THR A 82 -5.30 -74.13 35.10
N GLU A 83 -5.40 -73.72 36.37
CA GLU A 83 -4.79 -72.49 36.87
C GLU A 83 -3.27 -72.54 36.82
N LEU A 84 -2.68 -73.70 37.17
CA LEU A 84 -1.25 -73.94 36.97
C LEU A 84 -0.87 -73.95 35.47
N GLY A 85 -1.78 -74.45 34.62
CA GLY A 85 -1.65 -74.45 33.16
C GLY A 85 -1.51 -73.05 32.56
N TYR A 86 -2.14 -72.02 33.15
CA TYR A 86 -1.99 -70.64 32.71
C TYR A 86 -0.56 -70.08 32.94
N LEU A 87 0.23 -70.70 33.80
CA LEU A 87 1.62 -70.32 34.08
C LEU A 87 2.63 -71.05 33.19
N THR A 88 2.20 -71.93 32.28
CA THR A 88 3.10 -72.77 31.45
C THR A 88 4.05 -72.00 30.53
N ASN A 89 3.73 -70.74 30.21
CA ASN A 89 4.58 -69.85 29.39
C ASN A 89 5.28 -68.76 30.21
N VAL A 90 5.16 -68.81 31.53
CA VAL A 90 5.84 -67.89 32.44
C VAL A 90 7.30 -68.36 32.56
N THR A 91 8.20 -67.70 31.81
CA THR A 91 9.63 -68.07 31.71
C THR A 91 10.52 -67.41 32.78
N SER A 92 9.93 -66.59 33.64
CA SER A 92 10.58 -65.89 34.77
C SER A 92 9.56 -65.65 35.88
N ASP A 93 9.99 -65.17 37.05
CA ASP A 93 9.06 -64.86 38.14
C ASP A 93 7.90 -63.98 37.64
N ILE A 94 6.68 -64.27 38.10
CA ILE A 94 5.45 -63.56 37.68
C ILE A 94 5.61 -62.04 37.85
N GLN A 95 6.32 -61.61 38.89
CA GLN A 95 6.62 -60.20 39.13
C GLN A 95 7.45 -59.56 37.99
N ALA A 96 8.41 -60.29 37.41
CA ALA A 96 9.19 -59.82 36.28
C ALA A 96 8.35 -59.73 35.00
N GLN A 97 7.44 -60.68 34.77
CA GLN A 97 6.49 -60.63 33.66
C GLN A 97 5.54 -59.43 33.78
N ILE A 98 4.98 -59.19 34.97
CA ILE A 98 4.12 -58.03 35.24
C ILE A 98 4.88 -56.71 35.01
N ASN A 99 6.11 -56.61 35.52
CA ASN A 99 6.93 -55.41 35.32
C ASN A 99 7.17 -55.14 33.83
N ALA A 100 7.39 -56.18 33.02
CA ALA A 100 7.56 -56.04 31.57
C ALA A 100 6.29 -55.56 30.86
N ILE A 101 5.11 -56.02 31.29
CA ILE A 101 3.81 -55.57 30.75
C ILE A 101 3.55 -54.09 31.08
N THR A 102 3.86 -53.63 32.29
CA THR A 102 3.72 -52.22 32.67
C THR A 102 4.60 -51.31 31.82
N VAL A 103 5.78 -51.78 31.43
CA VAL A 103 6.66 -51.06 30.49
C VAL A 103 6.10 -51.12 29.06
N ALA A 104 5.51 -52.24 28.62
CA ALA A 104 4.92 -52.36 27.28
C ALA A 104 3.60 -51.57 27.13
N ALA A 105 2.79 -51.43 28.19
CA ALA A 105 1.61 -50.58 28.19
C ALA A 105 1.96 -49.08 28.13
N SER A 106 3.20 -48.70 28.48
CA SER A 106 3.75 -47.36 28.23
C SER A 106 4.31 -47.20 26.80
N GLY A 107 4.29 -48.25 25.99
CA GLY A 107 4.97 -48.33 24.70
C GLY A 107 4.21 -47.83 23.48
N ASN A 108 3.03 -47.20 23.59
CA ASN A 108 2.30 -46.71 22.42
C ASN A 108 1.41 -45.47 22.65
N LEU A 109 1.86 -44.55 23.50
CA LEU A 109 1.38 -43.16 23.48
C LEU A 109 2.64 -42.29 23.36
N SER A 110 3.15 -42.14 22.14
CA SER A 110 4.30 -41.26 21.92
C SER A 110 3.87 -39.83 22.25
N THR A 111 4.74 -39.03 22.87
CA THR A 111 4.48 -37.60 23.10
C THR A 111 4.18 -36.84 21.81
N SER A 112 4.62 -37.36 20.66
CA SER A 112 4.26 -36.86 19.33
C SER A 112 2.78 -37.08 18.96
N ASP A 113 2.16 -38.12 19.49
CA ASP A 113 0.76 -38.50 19.19
C ASP A 113 -0.23 -37.57 19.91
N PHE A 114 0.22 -36.88 20.97
CA PHE A 114 -0.54 -35.86 21.71
C PHE A 114 0.03 -34.45 21.58
N SER A 115 1.17 -34.26 20.91
CA SER A 115 1.65 -32.93 20.61
C SER A 115 0.75 -32.33 19.54
N ALA A 116 0.02 -31.26 19.89
CA ALA A 116 -0.59 -30.39 18.90
C ALA A 116 0.54 -29.73 18.11
N ALA A 117 1.09 -30.43 17.10
CA ALA A 117 2.20 -29.99 16.27
C ALA A 117 1.84 -28.82 15.33
N ASN A 118 0.72 -28.14 15.56
CA ASN A 118 0.45 -26.85 14.97
C ASN A 118 -0.36 -26.01 15.94
N SER A 119 0.30 -25.02 16.51
CA SER A 119 -0.27 -23.84 17.17
C SER A 119 -1.07 -23.01 16.16
N GLY A 120 -2.12 -23.58 15.60
CA GLY A 120 -3.14 -22.88 14.84
C GLY A 120 -4.15 -22.29 15.81
N THR A 121 -4.29 -20.97 15.79
CA THR A 121 -5.31 -20.22 16.53
C THR A 121 -6.69 -20.87 16.34
N GLY A 122 -7.30 -21.36 17.42
CA GLY A 122 -8.68 -21.89 17.39
C GLY A 122 -8.89 -23.33 17.89
N TYR A 123 -7.84 -24.06 18.27
CA TYR A 123 -7.99 -25.39 18.89
C TYR A 123 -7.57 -25.35 20.36
N GLY A 124 -8.38 -25.99 21.23
CA GLY A 124 -8.07 -26.12 22.65
C GLY A 124 -6.78 -26.91 22.82
N SER A 125 -5.93 -26.48 23.76
CA SER A 125 -4.68 -27.20 24.03
C SER A 125 -4.97 -28.48 24.82
N LEU A 126 -4.35 -29.59 24.37
CA LEU A 126 -4.21 -30.80 25.17
C LEU A 126 -2.81 -30.76 25.78
N ALA A 127 -2.74 -30.60 27.09
CA ALA A 127 -1.50 -30.63 27.86
C ALA A 127 -1.46 -31.86 28.76
N TYR A 128 -0.27 -32.37 29.06
CA TYR A 128 -0.06 -33.46 30.00
C TYR A 128 1.05 -33.07 30.98
N ASP A 129 0.84 -33.31 32.28
CA ASP A 129 1.84 -33.03 33.32
C ASP A 129 2.78 -34.22 33.53
N ASN A 130 3.91 -34.00 34.22
CA ASN A 130 4.90 -35.06 34.51
C ASN A 130 4.36 -36.17 35.45
N VAL A 131 3.06 -36.18 35.77
CA VAL A 131 2.43 -37.03 36.77
C VAL A 131 1.33 -37.93 36.18
N GLY A 132 0.89 -37.73 34.94
CA GLY A 132 -0.19 -38.56 34.39
C GLY A 132 -1.43 -37.83 33.90
N ASN A 133 -1.58 -36.54 34.19
CA ASN A 133 -2.88 -35.89 34.01
C ASN A 133 -2.97 -35.22 32.64
N PHE A 134 -3.95 -35.66 31.84
CA PHE A 134 -4.36 -34.97 30.64
C PHE A 134 -5.28 -33.80 30.99
N THR A 135 -4.86 -32.59 30.64
CA THR A 135 -5.65 -31.37 30.78
C THR A 135 -6.10 -30.89 29.41
N PHE A 136 -7.41 -30.87 29.19
CA PHE A 136 -8.01 -30.23 28.03
C PHE A 136 -8.38 -28.78 28.36
N THR A 137 -7.68 -27.82 27.78
CA THR A 137 -8.05 -26.40 27.87
C THR A 137 -9.05 -26.08 26.76
N ARG A 138 -10.32 -25.88 27.13
CA ARG A 138 -11.37 -25.45 26.19
C ARG A 138 -11.00 -24.10 25.58
N VAL A 139 -11.25 -23.97 24.27
CA VAL A 139 -11.21 -22.69 23.57
C VAL A 139 -12.22 -21.74 24.22
N THR A 140 -11.77 -20.55 24.59
CA THR A 140 -12.62 -19.49 25.15
C THR A 140 -13.10 -18.54 24.05
N ASN A 141 -14.14 -17.77 24.35
CA ASN A 141 -14.59 -16.69 23.47
C ASN A 141 -13.48 -15.65 23.23
N SER A 142 -12.47 -15.54 24.12
CA SER A 142 -11.32 -14.64 23.94
C SER A 142 -10.37 -15.17 22.89
N ASP A 143 -10.10 -16.46 22.89
CA ASP A 143 -9.21 -17.10 21.93
C ASP A 143 -9.76 -17.01 20.50
N ILE A 144 -11.08 -17.20 20.35
CA ILE A 144 -11.78 -17.05 19.05
C ILE A 144 -11.72 -15.61 18.57
N ARG A 145 -11.98 -14.62 19.44
CA ARG A 145 -11.95 -13.19 19.08
C ARG A 145 -10.55 -12.71 18.70
N GLY A 146 -9.53 -13.18 19.42
CA GLY A 146 -8.13 -12.86 19.14
C GLY A 146 -7.59 -13.47 17.84
N ALA A 147 -8.23 -14.51 17.30
CA ALA A 147 -7.85 -15.11 16.02
C ALA A 147 -8.21 -14.22 14.80
N PHE A 148 -9.13 -13.26 14.96
CA PHE A 148 -9.51 -12.35 13.88
C PHE A 148 -8.67 -11.08 13.94
N SER A 149 -7.88 -10.82 12.89
CA SER A 149 -7.18 -9.54 12.70
C SER A 149 -8.02 -8.64 11.80
N ALA A 150 -8.36 -7.44 12.29
CA ALA A 150 -9.06 -6.47 11.47
C ALA A 150 -8.09 -5.82 10.46
N GLY A 151 -8.53 -5.65 9.21
CA GLY A 151 -7.84 -4.81 8.23
C GLY A 151 -8.07 -3.32 8.52
N ALA A 152 -7.39 -2.42 7.80
CA ALA A 152 -7.42 -0.97 8.06
C ALA A 152 -8.83 -0.34 8.15
N ASN A 153 -9.81 -0.91 7.45
CA ASN A 153 -11.17 -0.36 7.35
C ASN A 153 -12.18 -1.10 8.25
N ILE A 154 -11.74 -2.00 9.11
CA ILE A 154 -12.59 -2.80 9.98
C ILE A 154 -12.11 -2.63 11.42
N ALA A 155 -13.03 -2.49 12.36
CA ALA A 155 -12.76 -2.53 13.78
C ALA A 155 -13.50 -3.73 14.40
N ILE A 156 -12.82 -4.45 15.27
CA ILE A 156 -13.39 -5.54 16.07
C ILE A 156 -13.31 -5.09 17.53
N ASP A 157 -14.45 -4.93 18.20
CA ASP A 157 -14.46 -4.48 19.60
C ASP A 157 -14.12 -5.61 20.60
N ALA A 158 -14.03 -5.25 21.89
CA ALA A 158 -13.71 -6.21 22.94
C ALA A 158 -14.74 -7.35 23.08
N ASN A 159 -15.97 -7.15 22.60
CA ASN A 159 -17.04 -8.14 22.60
C ASN A 159 -17.11 -8.93 21.28
N GLY A 160 -16.25 -8.62 20.29
CA GLY A 160 -16.20 -9.28 18.99
C GLY A 160 -17.18 -8.71 17.97
N VAL A 161 -17.78 -7.54 18.21
CA VAL A 161 -18.61 -6.87 17.21
C VAL A 161 -17.72 -6.33 16.10
N ILE A 162 -18.01 -6.76 14.87
CA ILE A 162 -17.32 -6.30 13.67
C ILE A 162 -18.05 -5.06 13.14
N SER A 163 -17.32 -3.97 13.01
CA SER A 163 -17.82 -2.69 12.49
C SER A 163 -16.89 -2.14 11.42
N GLY A 164 -17.44 -1.38 10.47
CA GLY A 164 -16.61 -0.60 9.56
C GLY A 164 -15.90 0.50 10.33
N SER A 165 -14.57 0.60 10.18
CA SER A 165 -13.80 1.75 10.63
C SER A 165 -14.30 2.97 9.86
N THR A 166 -15.07 3.83 10.51
CA THR A 166 -15.58 5.04 9.88
C THR A 166 -14.42 6.01 9.73
N ALA A 167 -13.87 6.09 8.51
CA ALA A 167 -12.99 7.19 8.16
C ALA A 167 -13.73 8.50 8.46
N SER A 168 -13.21 9.26 9.43
CA SER A 168 -13.78 10.55 9.79
C SER A 168 -13.41 11.53 8.69
N PHE A 169 -14.33 11.75 7.75
CA PHE A 169 -14.16 12.75 6.71
C PHE A 169 -14.26 14.16 7.34
N SER A 170 -13.23 14.97 7.17
CA SER A 170 -13.29 16.39 7.53
C SER A 170 -13.91 17.16 6.37
N ALA A 171 -15.07 17.78 6.60
CA ALA A 171 -15.67 18.62 5.59
C ALA A 171 -14.89 19.93 5.43
N GLY A 172 -14.66 20.35 4.18
CA GLY A 172 -14.13 21.68 3.88
C GLY A 172 -15.20 22.77 3.97
N SER A 173 -14.80 24.04 3.82
CA SER A 173 -15.76 25.16 3.81
C SER A 173 -16.78 25.00 2.69
N GLY A 174 -18.07 25.17 3.01
CA GLY A 174 -19.17 24.99 2.06
C GLY A 174 -19.59 23.53 1.84
N ILE A 175 -18.99 22.56 2.51
CA ILE A 175 -19.41 21.15 2.48
C ILE A 175 -19.84 20.72 3.88
N SER A 176 -20.92 19.96 3.98
CA SER A 176 -21.34 19.28 5.20
C SER A 176 -21.38 17.77 4.95
N ILE A 177 -20.96 16.99 5.95
CA ILE A 177 -20.94 15.53 5.91
C ILE A 177 -21.71 15.03 7.13
N SER A 178 -22.81 14.31 6.90
CA SER A 178 -23.64 13.72 7.96
C SER A 178 -23.92 12.26 7.64
N GLY A 179 -23.29 11.35 8.39
CA GLY A 179 -23.34 9.91 8.11
C GLY A 179 -22.82 9.60 6.71
N THR A 180 -23.70 9.12 5.84
CA THR A 180 -23.40 8.79 4.43
C THR A 180 -23.80 9.89 3.44
N THR A 181 -24.31 11.03 3.91
CA THR A 181 -24.77 12.13 3.05
C THR A 181 -23.75 13.26 3.00
N ILE A 182 -23.39 13.66 1.78
CA ILE A 182 -22.55 14.84 1.50
C ILE A 182 -23.43 15.92 0.88
N SER A 183 -23.43 17.11 1.46
CA SER A 183 -24.21 18.26 0.98
C SER A 183 -23.36 19.51 0.83
N ASN A 184 -23.75 20.40 -0.10
CA ASN A 184 -23.22 21.76 -0.13
C ASN A 184 -23.90 22.54 1.02
N SER A 185 -23.12 22.97 2.01
CA SER A 185 -23.61 23.73 3.16
C SER A 185 -23.72 25.23 2.89
N ALA A 186 -23.22 25.70 1.76
CA ALA A 186 -23.39 27.06 1.25
C ALA A 186 -23.93 27.02 -0.20
N PRO A 187 -25.15 26.48 -0.40
CA PRO A 187 -25.80 26.58 -1.69
C PRO A 187 -26.05 28.05 -2.05
N ASP A 188 -26.08 28.36 -3.34
CA ASP A 188 -26.46 29.69 -3.86
C ASP A 188 -25.52 30.84 -3.45
N GLN A 189 -24.21 30.61 -3.44
CA GLN A 189 -23.25 31.71 -3.31
C GLN A 189 -23.42 32.71 -4.46
N THR A 190 -23.76 33.94 -4.10
CA THR A 190 -23.98 35.03 -5.05
C THR A 190 -22.64 35.50 -5.61
N VAL A 191 -22.39 35.21 -6.89
CA VAL A 191 -21.24 35.77 -7.62
C VAL A 191 -21.58 37.20 -8.05
N THR A 192 -20.77 38.18 -7.64
CA THR A 192 -20.94 39.58 -8.01
C THR A 192 -19.75 40.07 -8.83
N LEU A 193 -20.03 40.81 -9.90
CA LEU A 193 -19.04 41.45 -10.75
C LEU A 193 -19.44 42.91 -10.91
N THR A 194 -18.49 43.82 -10.64
CA THR A 194 -18.73 45.26 -10.72
C THR A 194 -17.91 45.85 -11.86
N GLY A 195 -18.58 46.51 -12.80
CA GLY A 195 -17.92 47.27 -13.85
C GLY A 195 -17.30 48.57 -13.31
N SER A 196 -16.21 49.02 -13.92
CA SER A 196 -15.57 50.30 -13.63
C SER A 196 -15.12 50.98 -14.92
N GLY A 197 -15.07 52.32 -14.92
CA GLY A 197 -14.74 53.12 -16.09
C GLY A 197 -15.76 52.96 -17.22
N ALA A 198 -15.28 52.62 -18.42
CA ALA A 198 -16.10 52.38 -19.61
C ALA A 198 -16.80 51.00 -19.63
N THR A 199 -16.52 50.13 -18.65
CA THR A 199 -17.00 48.76 -18.62
C THR A 199 -18.28 48.63 -17.80
N SER A 200 -19.35 48.18 -18.43
CA SER A 200 -20.63 47.83 -17.80
C SER A 200 -20.79 46.31 -17.70
N VAL A 201 -21.25 45.84 -16.55
CA VAL A 201 -21.60 44.44 -16.31
C VAL A 201 -23.12 44.35 -16.10
N SER A 202 -23.79 43.45 -16.84
CA SER A 202 -25.22 43.17 -16.72
C SER A 202 -25.49 41.65 -16.68
N GLY A 203 -26.69 41.25 -16.32
CA GLY A 203 -27.05 39.84 -16.10
C GLY A 203 -26.72 39.34 -14.68
N THR A 204 -26.98 38.05 -14.44
CA THR A 204 -26.76 37.36 -13.15
C THR A 204 -26.20 35.97 -13.38
N TYR A 205 -25.49 35.41 -12.41
CA TYR A 205 -24.97 34.05 -12.50
C TYR A 205 -26.06 33.05 -12.97
N PRO A 206 -25.76 32.15 -13.93
CA PRO A 206 -24.44 31.85 -14.49
C PRO A 206 -24.00 32.74 -15.66
N ASN A 207 -24.88 33.61 -16.16
CA ASN A 207 -24.64 34.34 -17.40
C ASN A 207 -24.54 35.85 -17.14
N PHE A 208 -23.32 36.37 -17.21
CA PHE A 208 -23.04 37.80 -17.20
C PHE A 208 -22.74 38.28 -18.61
N THR A 209 -23.19 39.49 -18.95
CA THR A 209 -22.75 40.23 -20.12
C THR A 209 -21.83 41.33 -19.66
N ILE A 210 -20.60 41.32 -20.15
CA ILE A 210 -19.61 42.36 -19.87
C ILE A 210 -19.32 43.08 -21.18
N SER A 211 -19.55 44.38 -21.19
CA SER A 211 -19.28 45.22 -22.35
C SER A 211 -18.52 46.46 -21.94
N SER A 212 -17.61 46.90 -22.80
CA SER A 212 -16.96 48.19 -22.65
C SER A 212 -17.28 49.02 -23.89
N THR A 213 -17.80 50.22 -23.69
CA THR A 213 -17.94 51.18 -24.79
C THR A 213 -16.73 52.10 -24.77
N ASP A 214 -15.78 51.86 -25.67
CA ASP A 214 -14.77 52.87 -25.97
C ASP A 214 -15.40 53.95 -26.85
N THR A 215 -16.16 54.84 -26.22
CA THR A 215 -16.45 56.13 -26.84
C THR A 215 -15.23 56.99 -26.58
N ASP A 216 -14.35 57.05 -27.57
CA ASP A 216 -13.18 57.92 -27.66
C ASP A 216 -13.62 59.41 -27.78
N THR A 217 -14.49 59.86 -26.87
CA THR A 217 -15.10 61.20 -26.82
C THR A 217 -14.25 62.19 -26.03
N ASN A 218 -13.05 61.78 -25.60
CA ASN A 218 -12.15 62.63 -24.80
C ASN A 218 -10.70 62.68 -25.32
N THR A 219 -10.41 62.16 -26.51
CA THR A 219 -9.14 62.45 -27.19
C THR A 219 -9.22 63.82 -27.87
N THR A 220 -8.69 64.84 -27.19
CA THR A 220 -8.54 66.18 -27.78
C THR A 220 -7.36 66.17 -28.74
N TYR A 221 -7.63 65.97 -30.04
CA TYR A 221 -6.61 66.15 -31.08
C TYR A 221 -6.29 67.64 -31.24
N THR A 222 -5.07 68.05 -30.89
CA THR A 222 -4.61 69.43 -31.08
C THR A 222 -3.68 69.48 -32.30
N GLY A 223 -4.04 70.30 -33.29
CA GLY A 223 -3.16 70.58 -34.43
C GLY A 223 -1.96 71.43 -34.02
N GLY A 224 -0.83 71.26 -34.71
CA GLY A 224 0.30 72.18 -34.60
C GLY A 224 0.00 73.56 -35.22
N SER A 225 0.90 74.52 -35.04
CA SER A 225 0.73 75.89 -35.59
C SER A 225 0.50 75.86 -37.11
N GLY A 226 -0.59 76.49 -37.58
CA GLY A 226 -1.00 76.49 -39.00
C GLY A 226 -1.91 75.33 -39.42
N ILE A 227 -2.23 74.39 -38.51
CA ILE A 227 -3.18 73.29 -38.73
C ILE A 227 -4.34 73.43 -37.75
N SER A 228 -5.56 73.51 -38.28
CA SER A 228 -6.79 73.46 -37.49
C SER A 228 -7.41 72.07 -37.56
N VAL A 229 -7.75 71.50 -36.40
CA VAL A 229 -8.46 70.22 -36.27
C VAL A 229 -9.81 70.49 -35.59
N SER A 230 -10.91 70.19 -36.29
CA SER A 230 -12.27 70.31 -35.76
C SER A 230 -13.07 69.06 -36.10
N GLY A 231 -13.41 68.27 -35.07
CA GLY A 231 -14.01 66.96 -35.24
C GLY A 231 -13.11 66.05 -36.10
N THR A 232 -13.62 65.62 -37.25
CA THR A 232 -12.90 64.78 -38.22
C THR A 232 -12.24 65.57 -39.36
N SER A 233 -12.35 66.90 -39.35
CA SER A 233 -11.80 67.76 -40.42
C SER A 233 -10.45 68.36 -40.03
N ILE A 234 -9.49 68.26 -40.95
CA ILE A 234 -8.15 68.85 -40.82
C ILE A 234 -8.00 69.90 -41.93
N SER A 235 -7.64 71.13 -41.57
CA SER A 235 -7.46 72.25 -42.50
C SER A 235 -6.17 73.02 -42.24
N ILE A 236 -5.64 73.67 -43.28
CA ILE A 236 -4.55 74.63 -43.18
C ILE A 236 -5.16 76.01 -42.87
N ASP A 237 -4.59 76.72 -41.89
CA ASP A 237 -4.95 78.11 -41.60
C ASP A 237 -4.30 79.04 -42.63
N THR A 238 -5.10 79.55 -43.57
CA THR A 238 -4.61 80.41 -44.65
C THR A 238 -4.32 81.84 -44.21
N SER A 239 -4.72 82.23 -43.00
CA SER A 239 -4.47 83.58 -42.46
C SER A 239 -3.00 83.81 -42.12
N SER A 240 -2.20 82.75 -41.96
CA SER A 240 -0.76 82.83 -41.67
C SER A 240 0.14 82.80 -42.93
N VAL A 241 -0.43 82.68 -44.13
CA VAL A 241 0.31 82.53 -45.41
C VAL A 241 -0.06 83.60 -46.45
N GLY A 242 -0.04 84.87 -46.05
CA GLY A 242 -0.51 86.00 -46.87
C GLY A 242 -0.03 85.99 -48.34
N ALA A 243 -0.96 85.87 -49.30
CA ALA A 243 -0.89 86.13 -50.76
C ALA A 243 0.42 85.85 -51.55
N VAL A 244 1.32 85.01 -51.05
CA VAL A 244 2.52 84.54 -51.78
C VAL A 244 2.08 83.62 -52.92
N GLY A 245 2.67 83.79 -54.11
CA GLY A 245 2.32 82.96 -55.28
C GLY A 245 1.47 83.65 -56.36
N THR A 246 1.11 84.92 -56.17
CA THR A 246 0.33 85.69 -57.15
C THR A 246 1.23 86.27 -58.24
N TYR A 247 0.84 86.12 -59.51
CA TYR A 247 1.53 86.70 -60.66
C TYR A 247 0.87 88.00 -61.10
N ALA A 248 1.65 89.03 -61.41
CA ALA A 248 1.16 90.30 -61.95
C ALA A 248 2.13 90.91 -62.96
N TRP A 249 1.60 91.63 -63.95
CA TRP A 249 2.40 92.43 -64.87
C TRP A 249 2.63 93.82 -64.32
N LEU A 250 3.90 94.18 -64.12
CA LEU A 250 4.30 95.42 -63.45
C LEU A 250 5.36 96.16 -64.28
N GLY A 251 5.34 97.49 -64.20
CA GLY A 251 6.37 98.35 -64.78
C GLY A 251 6.86 99.42 -63.80
N ASN A 252 8.10 99.86 -63.98
CA ASN A 252 8.73 100.87 -63.12
C ASN A 252 8.92 102.18 -63.89
N PRO A 253 8.22 103.28 -63.54
CA PRO A 253 8.42 104.57 -64.20
C PRO A 253 9.82 105.17 -63.98
N SER A 254 10.53 104.74 -62.94
CA SER A 254 11.78 105.36 -62.47
C SER A 254 13.04 104.54 -62.76
N GLN A 255 12.95 103.36 -63.37
CA GLN A 255 14.10 102.51 -63.71
C GLN A 255 14.22 102.27 -65.21
N SER A 256 15.46 102.29 -65.71
CA SER A 256 15.75 102.06 -67.14
C SER A 256 15.80 100.58 -67.52
N THR A 257 15.90 99.66 -66.56
CA THR A 257 15.97 98.20 -66.82
C THR A 257 15.38 97.41 -65.65
N ILE A 258 14.58 96.39 -65.96
CA ILE A 258 14.18 95.30 -65.07
C ILE A 258 14.99 94.06 -65.45
N VAL A 259 15.56 93.37 -64.48
CA VAL A 259 16.37 92.16 -64.72
C VAL A 259 15.69 90.96 -64.08
N ALA A 260 15.57 89.86 -64.81
CA ALA A 260 15.00 88.61 -64.30
C ALA A 260 15.71 88.17 -63.00
N GLY A 261 14.92 87.66 -62.05
CA GLY A 261 15.40 87.18 -60.76
C GLY A 261 15.64 88.25 -59.71
N ASN A 262 15.76 89.53 -60.09
CA ASN A 262 15.88 90.61 -59.11
C ASN A 262 14.58 90.80 -58.33
N THR A 263 14.74 91.26 -57.09
CA THR A 263 13.65 91.49 -56.15
C THR A 263 13.43 92.98 -55.97
N TYR A 264 12.17 93.39 -55.94
CA TYR A 264 11.76 94.77 -56.00
C TYR A 264 10.56 95.01 -55.06
N SER A 265 10.55 96.17 -54.40
CA SER A 265 9.39 96.60 -53.60
C SER A 265 8.25 97.04 -54.52
N GLY A 266 7.03 96.59 -54.23
CA GLY A 266 5.84 96.90 -55.01
C GLY A 266 5.52 98.39 -55.05
N SER A 267 5.90 99.16 -54.03
CA SER A 267 5.76 100.63 -54.00
C SER A 267 6.48 101.34 -55.15
N SER A 268 7.51 100.71 -55.72
CA SER A 268 8.31 101.24 -56.83
C SER A 268 7.75 100.86 -58.21
N PHE A 269 6.68 100.06 -58.25
CA PHE A 269 6.06 99.61 -59.49
C PHE A 269 4.63 100.12 -59.64
N LYS A 270 4.13 100.01 -60.87
CA LYS A 270 2.74 100.22 -61.24
C LYS A 270 2.28 99.02 -62.04
N TYR A 271 0.99 98.69 -61.96
CA TYR A 271 0.42 97.69 -62.84
C TYR A 271 0.57 98.12 -64.30
N ALA A 272 0.95 97.17 -65.15
CA ALA A 272 1.19 97.38 -66.57
C ALA A 272 0.25 96.49 -67.40
N GLY A 273 -0.19 97.01 -68.54
CA GLY A 273 -0.93 96.25 -69.56
C GLY A 273 -0.13 96.05 -70.85
N PHE A 274 -0.65 95.20 -71.74
CA PHE A 274 -0.10 94.95 -73.07
C PHE A 274 -0.76 95.84 -74.12
N LEU A 275 0.02 96.37 -75.08
CA LEU A 275 -0.51 97.06 -76.26
C LEU A 275 0.52 96.91 -77.37
N SER A 276 0.21 96.05 -78.33
CA SER A 276 0.99 95.90 -79.55
C SER A 276 0.48 96.90 -80.58
N VAL A 277 1.39 97.72 -81.13
CA VAL A 277 1.08 98.62 -82.26
C VAL A 277 1.75 98.17 -83.57
N ASN A 278 2.60 97.13 -83.54
CA ASN A 278 3.08 96.35 -84.68
C ASN A 278 3.80 95.07 -84.21
N SER A 279 4.14 94.19 -85.15
CA SER A 279 4.67 92.83 -84.93
C SER A 279 6.10 92.74 -84.38
N PHE A 280 6.79 93.86 -84.11
CA PHE A 280 8.20 93.86 -83.72
C PHE A 280 8.53 94.64 -82.44
N ASN A 281 7.53 95.22 -81.76
CA ASN A 281 7.73 95.94 -80.49
C ASN A 281 6.91 95.29 -79.36
N ASP A 282 7.39 94.19 -78.79
CA ASP A 282 6.68 93.47 -77.71
C ASP A 282 7.38 93.51 -76.34
N ASP A 283 8.26 94.51 -76.12
CA ASP A 283 9.06 94.63 -74.89
C ASP A 283 8.70 95.85 -74.01
N THR A 284 7.64 96.62 -74.33
CA THR A 284 7.33 97.85 -73.58
C THR A 284 5.84 97.98 -73.23
N ALA A 285 5.53 98.28 -71.96
CA ALA A 285 4.17 98.49 -71.48
C ALA A 285 3.39 99.53 -72.29
N ALA A 286 2.14 99.19 -72.57
CA ALA A 286 1.13 100.02 -73.20
C ALA A 286 0.90 101.37 -72.50
N SER A 287 0.85 101.31 -71.18
CA SER A 287 0.74 102.42 -70.24
C SER A 287 0.99 101.87 -68.84
N ILE A 288 1.87 102.48 -68.07
CA ILE A 288 2.05 102.18 -66.64
C ILE A 288 1.18 103.15 -65.83
N ASN A 289 -0.10 102.84 -65.72
CA ASN A 289 -1.10 103.67 -65.04
C ASN A 289 -1.76 102.89 -63.90
N GLY A 290 -1.91 103.50 -62.72
CA GLY A 290 -2.64 102.93 -61.59
C GLY A 290 -1.96 103.06 -60.22
N SER A 291 -2.46 102.30 -59.25
CA SER A 291 -1.88 102.18 -57.90
C SER A 291 -0.64 101.28 -57.91
N TYR A 292 0.26 101.47 -56.95
CA TYR A 292 1.39 100.56 -56.77
C TYR A 292 0.90 99.26 -56.09
N PRO A 293 1.35 98.08 -56.52
CA PRO A 293 1.07 96.85 -55.79
C PRO A 293 1.76 96.89 -54.42
N TYR A 294 1.14 96.31 -53.39
CA TYR A 294 1.80 96.08 -52.11
C TYR A 294 2.66 94.82 -52.16
N GLY A 295 3.66 94.74 -51.28
CA GLY A 295 4.50 93.56 -51.11
C GLY A 295 5.81 93.58 -51.90
N THR A 296 6.53 92.46 -51.84
CA THR A 296 7.81 92.27 -52.51
C THR A 296 7.63 91.37 -53.72
N TRP A 297 8.17 91.79 -54.86
CA TRP A 297 7.94 91.19 -56.16
C TRP A 297 9.26 90.76 -56.80
N ARG A 298 9.30 89.55 -57.35
CA ARG A 298 10.45 89.04 -58.11
C ARG A 298 10.17 89.14 -59.59
N ALA A 299 11.08 89.74 -60.35
CA ALA A 299 10.99 89.80 -61.80
C ALA A 299 11.14 88.39 -62.38
N MET A 300 10.22 88.02 -63.25
CA MET A 300 10.22 86.72 -63.95
C MET A 300 10.84 86.84 -65.35
N GLY A 301 11.21 88.04 -65.78
CA GLY A 301 11.83 88.33 -67.06
C GLY A 301 12.64 89.64 -67.05
N THR A 302 13.42 89.88 -68.11
CA THR A 302 14.23 91.08 -68.28
C THR A 302 13.56 92.04 -69.27
N ALA A 303 13.50 93.33 -68.97
CA ALA A 303 12.93 94.35 -69.85
C ALA A 303 13.73 95.66 -69.76
N ASN A 304 13.87 96.38 -70.87
CA ASN A 304 14.60 97.66 -70.95
C ASN A 304 13.66 98.80 -71.35
N ASN A 305 13.96 100.00 -70.83
CA ASN A 305 13.30 101.25 -71.19
C ASN A 305 13.74 101.67 -72.60
N THR A 306 12.80 102.09 -73.44
CA THR A 306 13.07 102.70 -74.74
C THR A 306 12.81 104.20 -74.66
N THR A 307 13.28 104.99 -75.62
CA THR A 307 13.17 106.47 -75.63
C THR A 307 11.75 107.04 -75.46
N ILE A 308 10.73 106.17 -75.53
CA ILE A 308 9.31 106.52 -75.45
C ILE A 308 8.53 105.77 -74.34
N ARG A 309 9.09 104.74 -73.66
CA ARG A 309 8.33 103.87 -72.70
C ARG A 309 9.18 103.13 -71.66
N ALA A 310 8.73 103.14 -70.40
CA ALA A 310 9.36 102.49 -69.23
C ALA A 310 9.43 100.94 -69.31
N ALA A 311 10.41 100.34 -68.61
CA ALA A 311 10.60 98.89 -68.53
C ALA A 311 9.45 98.21 -67.74
N SER A 312 8.93 97.10 -68.25
CA SER A 312 7.84 96.32 -67.64
C SER A 312 7.93 94.83 -67.93
N GLY A 313 7.45 93.98 -67.02
CA GLY A 313 7.45 92.53 -67.20
C GLY A 313 6.52 91.80 -66.23
N LEU A 314 6.53 90.46 -66.29
CA LEU A 314 5.83 89.60 -65.34
C LEU A 314 6.59 89.53 -64.01
N PHE A 315 5.86 89.59 -62.89
CA PHE A 315 6.38 89.46 -61.55
C PHE A 315 5.60 88.44 -60.73
N LEU A 316 6.30 87.75 -59.83
CA LEU A 316 5.72 86.90 -58.81
C LEU A 316 5.81 87.61 -57.46
N ARG A 317 4.70 87.66 -56.72
CA ARG A 317 4.72 88.14 -55.34
C ARG A 317 5.34 87.09 -54.43
N ILE A 318 6.39 87.48 -53.72
CA ILE A 318 7.16 86.62 -52.82
C ILE A 318 6.99 87.00 -51.34
N SER A 319 6.37 88.16 -51.04
CA SER A 319 5.86 88.56 -49.71
C SER A 319 4.88 89.73 -49.80
#